data_AF-A0A959ECQ1-F1
#
_entry.id   AF-A0A959ECQ1-F1
#
_cell.length_a   1.000
_cell.length_b   1.000
_cell.length_c   1.000
_cell.angle_alpha   90.00
_cell.angle_beta   90.00
_cell.angle_gamma   90.00
#
_symmetry.space_group_name_H-M   'P 1'
#
loop_
_entity.id
_entity.type
_entity.pdbx_description
1 polymer ?
#
loop_
_entity_poly.entity_id
_entity_poly.type
_entity_poly.pdbx_seq_one_letter_code
_entity_poly.pdbx_strand_id
1 'polypeptide(L)'
;GRVYRIGEIAANDKAYEAAIMAYDYIVAEKGPSSSFYIDAKRESLRCKRRQLVDGYDYSPEELTQLEKEYESFLDEFGRSKLTANIVLELAELEAIYINDLDKAIGLLNQMIEYPNVNPAIQARGKINLADYYLMQGERWEATLLYSQVDKAFKEDALGHEARFRNAKLSYYTGDFQWAQAQFDILKASTSKLIANDALDLSVFIMDNLGLDTTAEALQLYADAELLVFQNRFDDAFNKLDSLQERFPEHSLKDDLYYLEAQIYKKKRDYEKAASLLQQIVDNHKEEIRADNALFELAGLYENQLKDLEKAKALYETLFIDYSGSTFAVEARKRYRILRGDTVQ
;
A
#
# COMPACT_ATOMS: atom_id res chain seq x y z
N GLY A 1 -25.32 12.96 16.78
CA GLY A 1 -25.84 14.14 16.08
C GLY A 1 -24.75 15.17 15.85
N ARG A 2 -24.78 16.33 16.54
CA ARG A 2 -23.80 17.42 16.34
C ARG A 2 -22.35 17.00 16.65
N VAL A 3 -22.13 16.30 17.76
CA VAL A 3 -20.79 15.82 18.16
C VAL A 3 -20.22 14.83 17.15
N TYR A 4 -21.06 13.92 16.64
CA TYR A 4 -20.65 12.94 15.62
C TYR A 4 -20.14 13.64 14.36
N ARG A 5 -20.87 14.65 13.86
CA ARG A 5 -20.45 15.44 12.70
C ARG A 5 -19.16 16.23 12.94
N ILE A 6 -18.92 16.69 14.17
CA ILE A 6 -17.65 17.33 14.52
C ILE A 6 -16.51 16.31 14.43
N GLY A 7 -16.73 15.09 14.92
CA GLY A 7 -15.79 13.98 14.76
C GLY A 7 -15.51 13.66 13.29
N GLU A 8 -16.54 13.64 12.44
CA GLU A 8 -16.37 13.40 10.99
C GLU A 8 -15.53 14.48 10.32
N ILE A 9 -15.79 15.76 10.62
CA ILE A 9 -15.01 16.88 10.07
C ILE A 9 -13.56 16.78 10.54
N ALA A 10 -13.33 16.59 11.84
CA ALA A 10 -11.98 16.46 12.40
C ALA A 10 -11.22 15.28 11.79
N ALA A 11 -11.87 14.13 11.59
CA ALA A 11 -11.26 12.96 10.97
C ALA A 11 -10.88 13.21 9.51
N ASN A 12 -11.72 13.94 8.76
CA ASN A 12 -11.44 14.32 7.38
C ASN A 12 -10.28 15.31 7.27
N ASP A 13 -10.13 16.21 8.24
CA ASP A 13 -9.03 17.18 8.34
C ASP A 13 -7.75 16.57 8.96
N LYS A 14 -7.72 15.25 9.19
CA LYS A 14 -6.63 14.50 9.85
C LYS A 14 -6.33 14.94 11.29
N ALA A 15 -7.24 15.69 11.91
CA ALA A 15 -7.20 16.03 13.33
C ALA A 15 -7.71 14.84 14.17
N TYR A 16 -6.97 13.73 14.12
CA TYR A 16 -7.42 12.44 14.65
C TYR A 16 -7.69 12.47 16.16
N GLU A 17 -6.86 13.16 16.94
CA GLU A 17 -7.08 13.33 18.39
C GLU A 17 -8.44 13.98 18.69
N ALA A 18 -8.77 15.04 17.96
CA ALA A 18 -10.05 15.74 18.10
C ALA A 18 -11.23 14.86 17.67
N ALA A 19 -11.06 14.06 16.62
CA ALA A 19 -12.06 13.10 16.18
C ALA A 19 -12.32 12.00 17.23
N ILE A 20 -11.24 11.40 17.76
CA ILE A 20 -11.31 10.36 18.80
C ILE A 20 -12.04 10.90 20.03
N MET A 21 -11.66 12.09 20.52
CA MET A 21 -12.36 12.72 21.65
C MET A 21 -13.86 12.91 21.40
N ALA A 22 -14.25 13.33 20.20
CA ALA A 22 -15.65 13.51 19.85
C ALA A 22 -16.42 12.18 19.82
N TYR A 23 -15.84 11.13 19.27
CA TYR A 23 -16.46 9.80 19.23
C TYR A 23 -16.53 9.15 20.62
N ASP A 24 -15.43 9.19 21.38
CA ASP A 24 -15.36 8.63 22.72
C ASP A 24 -16.33 9.32 23.69
N TYR A 25 -16.56 10.63 23.53
CA TYR A 25 -17.61 11.34 24.26
C TYR A 25 -19.01 10.76 23.99
N ILE A 26 -19.33 10.40 22.73
CA ILE A 26 -20.62 9.79 22.40
C ILE A 26 -20.74 8.42 23.08
N VAL A 27 -19.66 7.65 23.07
CA VAL A 27 -19.61 6.31 23.67
C VAL A 27 -19.78 6.38 25.19
N ALA A 28 -19.04 7.27 25.86
CA ALA A 28 -19.04 7.39 27.32
C ALA A 28 -20.32 8.07 27.86
N GLU A 29 -20.71 9.22 27.30
CA GLU A 29 -21.75 10.07 27.89
C GLU A 29 -23.16 9.76 27.41
N LYS A 30 -23.31 9.17 26.22
CA LYS A 30 -24.63 8.76 25.68
C LYS A 30 -24.86 7.26 25.78
N GLY A 31 -23.78 6.47 25.85
CA GLY A 31 -23.83 5.04 26.08
C GLY A 31 -24.56 4.25 25.00
N PRO A 32 -24.86 2.97 25.26
CA PRO A 32 -25.50 2.05 24.30
C PRO A 32 -26.89 2.49 23.81
N SER A 33 -27.55 3.41 24.53
CA SER A 33 -28.86 3.94 24.17
C SER A 33 -28.84 4.90 22.97
N SER A 34 -27.65 5.40 22.60
CA SER A 34 -27.47 6.32 21.49
C SER A 34 -27.56 5.59 20.15
N SER A 35 -28.30 6.14 19.19
CA SER A 35 -28.31 5.63 17.81
C SER A 35 -26.95 5.69 17.11
N PHE A 36 -26.00 6.45 17.67
CA PHE A 36 -24.64 6.63 17.14
C PHE A 36 -23.61 5.77 17.88
N TYR A 37 -23.99 4.92 18.83
CA TYR A 37 -23.03 4.23 19.70
C TYR A 37 -22.06 3.32 18.93
N ILE A 38 -22.60 2.45 18.08
CA ILE A 38 -21.80 1.50 17.28
C ILE A 38 -20.94 2.25 16.26
N ASP A 39 -21.53 3.20 15.53
CA ASP A 39 -20.81 3.99 14.54
C ASP A 39 -19.71 4.85 15.17
N ALA A 40 -19.94 5.46 16.34
CA ALA A 40 -18.92 6.22 17.05
C ALA A 40 -17.76 5.33 17.51
N LYS A 41 -18.04 4.14 18.07
CA LYS A 41 -16.98 3.18 18.40
C LYS A 41 -16.16 2.77 17.17
N ARG A 42 -16.84 2.48 16.05
CA ARG A 42 -16.18 2.12 14.79
C ARG A 42 -15.28 3.26 14.28
N GLU A 43 -15.80 4.48 14.20
CA GLU A 43 -15.02 5.60 13.68
C GLU A 43 -13.90 6.02 14.66
N SER A 44 -14.07 5.82 15.98
CA SER A 44 -12.98 6.01 16.95
C SER A 44 -11.83 5.03 16.68
N LEU A 45 -12.10 3.73 16.54
CA LEU A 45 -11.09 2.72 16.17
C LEU A 45 -10.37 3.07 14.87
N ARG A 46 -11.14 3.47 13.86
CA ARG A 46 -10.59 3.87 12.57
C ARG A 46 -9.66 5.08 12.68
N CYS A 47 -10.02 6.07 13.50
CA CYS A 47 -9.17 7.24 13.74
C CYS A 47 -7.90 6.88 14.51
N LYS A 48 -7.99 6.03 15.54
CA LYS A 48 -6.82 5.52 16.27
C LYS A 48 -5.86 4.77 15.35
N ARG A 49 -6.39 3.87 14.52
CA ARG A 49 -5.61 3.15 13.51
C ARG A 49 -4.91 4.11 12.56
N ARG A 50 -5.63 5.09 12.00
CA ARG A 50 -5.04 6.10 11.09
C ARG A 50 -3.98 6.96 11.77
N GLN A 51 -4.22 7.40 13.00
CA GLN A 51 -3.24 8.15 13.77
C GLN A 51 -1.94 7.36 13.95
N LEU A 52 -2.06 6.08 14.28
CA LEU A 52 -0.92 5.20 14.52
C LEU A 52 -0.16 4.89 13.23
N VAL A 53 -0.87 4.59 12.15
CA VAL A 53 -0.30 4.13 10.87
C VAL A 53 0.20 5.28 10.01
N ASP A 54 -0.53 6.40 9.89
CA ASP A 54 -0.16 7.53 9.02
C ASP A 54 1.14 8.20 9.49
N GLY A 55 1.41 8.17 10.79
CA GLY A 55 2.64 8.71 11.37
C GLY A 55 3.85 7.80 11.20
N TYR A 56 3.65 6.52 10.89
CA TYR A 56 4.67 5.46 10.80
C TYR A 56 5.60 5.34 12.04
N ASP A 57 5.27 5.99 13.15
CA ASP A 57 6.03 5.96 14.40
C ASP A 57 5.20 5.25 15.47
N TYR A 58 5.07 3.93 15.30
CA TYR A 58 4.34 3.06 16.22
C TYR A 58 5.26 2.06 16.92
N SER A 59 4.94 1.78 18.17
CA SER A 59 5.55 0.73 18.98
C SER A 59 4.75 -0.58 18.87
N PRO A 60 5.40 -1.75 19.06
CA PRO A 60 4.69 -3.02 19.17
C PRO A 60 3.59 -2.99 20.24
N GLU A 61 3.82 -2.28 21.35
CA GLU A 61 2.86 -2.12 22.44
C GLU A 61 1.59 -1.39 21.99
N GLU A 62 1.71 -0.34 21.19
CA GLU A 62 0.56 0.40 20.63
C GLU A 62 -0.24 -0.44 19.63
N LEU A 63 0.44 -1.26 18.82
CA LEU A 63 -0.22 -2.19 17.90
C LEU A 63 -1.01 -3.25 18.67
N THR A 64 -0.42 -3.87 19.69
CA THR A 64 -1.12 -4.84 20.56
C THR A 64 -2.26 -4.20 21.33
N GLN A 65 -2.13 -2.92 21.72
CA GLN A 65 -3.25 -2.21 22.35
C GLN A 65 -4.39 -1.99 21.36
N LEU A 66 -4.10 -1.57 20.13
CA LEU A 66 -5.11 -1.40 19.09
C LEU A 66 -5.79 -2.73 18.73
N GLU A 67 -5.03 -3.81 18.61
CA GLU A 67 -5.53 -5.18 18.44
C GLU A 67 -6.57 -5.54 19.51
N LYS A 68 -6.26 -5.32 20.79
CA LYS A 68 -7.18 -5.58 21.90
C LYS A 68 -8.47 -4.77 21.80
N GLU A 69 -8.38 -3.52 21.34
CA GLU A 69 -9.58 -2.70 21.14
C GLU A 69 -10.47 -3.23 20.01
N TYR A 70 -9.86 -3.69 18.91
CA TYR A 70 -10.58 -4.37 17.82
C TYR A 70 -11.26 -5.66 18.31
N GLU A 71 -10.54 -6.53 19.03
CA GLU A 71 -11.10 -7.77 19.57
C GLU A 71 -12.23 -7.48 20.57
N SER A 72 -12.06 -6.50 21.47
CA SER A 72 -13.12 -6.08 22.39
C SER A 72 -14.37 -5.60 21.67
N PHE A 73 -14.22 -4.87 20.56
CA PHE A 73 -15.36 -4.46 19.74
C PHE A 73 -16.07 -5.67 19.13
N LEU A 74 -15.32 -6.63 18.59
CA LEU A 74 -15.87 -7.84 17.98
C LEU A 74 -16.53 -8.78 19.01
N ASP A 75 -16.05 -8.78 20.25
CA ASP A 75 -16.65 -9.56 21.33
C ASP A 75 -17.96 -8.93 21.85
N GLU A 76 -18.07 -7.59 21.83
CA GLU A 76 -19.29 -6.87 22.22
C GLU A 76 -20.39 -6.98 21.15
N PHE A 77 -20.05 -6.83 19.86
CA PHE A 77 -21.03 -6.77 18.77
C PHE A 77 -21.17 -8.07 17.96
N GLY A 78 -20.30 -9.05 18.23
CA GLY A 78 -20.24 -10.30 17.51
C GLY A 78 -19.61 -10.18 16.12
N ARG A 79 -19.29 -11.33 15.55
CA ARG A 79 -18.68 -11.49 14.22
C ARG A 79 -19.76 -11.80 13.20
N SER A 80 -20.12 -10.81 12.37
CA SER A 80 -21.23 -10.92 11.41
C SER A 80 -21.07 -9.95 10.24
N LYS A 81 -22.03 -9.90 9.32
CA LYS A 81 -22.06 -8.94 8.20
C LYS A 81 -21.95 -7.46 8.64
N LEU A 82 -22.39 -7.12 9.85
CA LEU A 82 -22.33 -5.75 10.37
C LEU A 82 -20.92 -5.35 10.83
N THR A 83 -20.12 -6.33 11.24
CA THR A 83 -18.75 -6.15 11.74
C THR A 83 -17.70 -6.65 10.75
N ALA A 84 -18.11 -7.12 9.56
CA ALA A 84 -17.20 -7.65 8.53
C ALA A 84 -16.09 -6.66 8.14
N ASN A 85 -16.38 -5.35 8.08
CA ASN A 85 -15.35 -4.35 7.81
C ASN A 85 -14.34 -4.22 8.96
N ILE A 86 -14.78 -4.36 10.20
CA ILE A 86 -13.89 -4.37 11.38
C ILE A 86 -12.98 -5.59 11.36
N VAL A 87 -13.52 -6.76 11.00
CA VAL A 87 -12.70 -7.98 10.84
C VAL A 87 -11.68 -7.81 9.71
N LEU A 88 -12.06 -7.15 8.61
CA LEU A 88 -11.15 -6.84 7.52
C LEU A 88 -10.01 -5.91 7.95
N GLU A 89 -10.34 -4.87 8.72
CA GLU A 89 -9.35 -3.94 9.27
C GLU A 89 -8.42 -4.62 10.28
N LEU A 90 -8.95 -5.48 11.15
CA LEU A 90 -8.16 -6.26 12.10
C LEU A 90 -7.23 -7.22 11.37
N ALA A 91 -7.71 -7.98 10.39
CA ALA A 91 -6.87 -8.91 9.63
C ALA A 91 -5.70 -8.19 8.93
N GLU A 92 -5.92 -6.97 8.44
CA GLU A 92 -4.84 -6.15 7.88
C GLU A 92 -3.85 -5.66 8.95
N LEU A 93 -4.33 -5.29 10.14
CA LEU A 93 -3.48 -4.97 11.29
C LEU A 93 -2.56 -6.16 11.63
N GLU A 94 -3.13 -7.36 11.73
CA GLU A 94 -2.42 -8.60 12.01
C GLU A 94 -1.35 -8.90 10.96
N ALA A 95 -1.73 -8.96 9.68
CA ALA A 95 -0.82 -9.36 8.62
C ALA A 95 0.29 -8.34 8.34
N ILE A 96 -0.05 -7.05 8.30
CA ILE A 96 0.86 -6.02 7.76
C ILE A 96 1.70 -5.35 8.84
N TYR A 97 1.16 -5.19 10.06
CA TYR A 97 1.80 -4.42 11.12
C TYR A 97 2.31 -5.29 12.26
N ILE A 98 1.50 -6.26 12.71
CA ILE A 98 1.89 -7.20 13.78
C ILE A 98 2.71 -8.36 13.21
N ASN A 99 2.55 -8.65 11.91
CA ASN A 99 3.19 -9.75 11.19
C ASN A 99 2.72 -11.14 11.64
N ASP A 100 1.46 -11.26 12.08
CA ASP A 100 0.76 -12.52 12.35
C ASP A 100 -0.15 -12.90 11.17
N LEU A 101 0.45 -13.52 10.16
CA LEU A 101 -0.26 -13.95 8.95
C LEU A 101 -1.29 -15.05 9.22
N ASP A 102 -1.00 -15.98 10.14
CA ASP A 102 -1.89 -17.10 10.44
C ASP A 102 -3.20 -16.60 11.06
N LYS A 103 -3.11 -15.66 12.01
CA LYS A 103 -4.29 -15.03 12.61
C LYS A 103 -5.08 -14.23 11.57
N ALA A 104 -4.41 -13.45 10.73
CA ALA A 104 -5.04 -12.68 9.65
C ALA A 104 -5.83 -13.57 8.66
N ILE A 105 -5.22 -14.67 8.22
CA ILE A 105 -5.83 -15.66 7.33
C ILE A 105 -7.03 -16.32 8.02
N GLY A 106 -6.91 -16.70 9.30
CA GLY A 106 -8.00 -17.26 10.09
C GLY A 106 -9.21 -16.32 10.17
N LEU A 107 -8.97 -15.04 10.43
CA LEU A 107 -10.02 -14.01 10.49
C LEU A 107 -10.74 -13.84 9.14
N LEU A 108 -9.99 -13.75 8.03
CA LEU A 108 -10.58 -13.54 6.71
C LEU A 108 -11.34 -14.78 6.21
N ASN A 109 -10.83 -15.99 6.44
CA ASN A 109 -11.52 -17.24 6.10
C ASN A 109 -12.88 -17.33 6.78
N GLN A 110 -13.00 -16.92 8.04
CA GLN A 110 -14.29 -16.85 8.71
C GLN A 110 -15.18 -15.75 8.12
N MET A 111 -14.61 -14.56 7.88
CA MET A 111 -15.35 -13.39 7.41
C MET A 111 -16.00 -13.58 6.04
N ILE A 112 -15.29 -14.21 5.10
CA ILE A 112 -15.82 -14.43 3.75
C ILE A 112 -17.00 -15.41 3.73
N GLU A 113 -17.16 -16.22 4.76
CA GLU A 113 -18.28 -17.18 4.91
C GLU A 113 -19.49 -16.59 5.66
N TYR A 114 -19.43 -15.33 6.11
CA TYR A 114 -20.54 -14.72 6.83
C TYR A 114 -21.81 -14.62 5.97
N PRO A 115 -22.98 -15.07 6.48
CA PRO A 115 -24.23 -14.98 5.73
C PRO A 115 -24.61 -13.53 5.38
N ASN A 116 -24.89 -13.29 4.10
CA ASN A 116 -25.34 -12.00 3.58
C ASN A 116 -24.37 -10.83 3.85
N VAL A 117 -23.06 -11.10 3.88
CA VAL A 117 -22.03 -10.05 3.86
C VAL A 117 -22.13 -9.25 2.56
N ASN A 118 -21.80 -7.96 2.61
CA ASN A 118 -21.75 -7.14 1.40
C ASN A 118 -20.74 -7.74 0.41
N PRO A 119 -21.12 -8.03 -0.86
CA PRO A 119 -20.22 -8.63 -1.83
C PRO A 119 -18.90 -7.89 -2.04
N ALA A 120 -18.91 -6.55 -1.96
CA ALA A 120 -17.70 -5.74 -2.09
C ALA A 120 -16.74 -5.93 -0.90
N ILE A 121 -17.28 -6.05 0.32
CA ILE A 121 -16.47 -6.34 1.53
C ILE A 121 -15.90 -7.76 1.45
N GLN A 122 -16.73 -8.72 1.04
CA GLN A 122 -16.29 -10.11 0.83
C GLN A 122 -15.18 -10.19 -0.21
N ALA A 123 -15.31 -9.48 -1.33
CA ALA A 123 -14.30 -9.41 -2.37
C ALA A 123 -13.00 -8.78 -1.89
N ARG A 124 -13.06 -7.68 -1.12
CA ARG A 124 -11.88 -7.09 -0.49
C ARG A 124 -11.21 -8.09 0.47
N GLY A 125 -12.01 -8.82 1.26
CA GLY A 125 -11.51 -9.89 2.12
C GLY A 125 -10.80 -10.98 1.33
N LYS A 126 -11.37 -11.42 0.20
CA LYS A 126 -10.73 -12.41 -0.69
C LYS A 126 -9.43 -11.91 -1.32
N ILE A 127 -9.37 -10.64 -1.72
CA ILE A 127 -8.15 -10.02 -2.25
C ILE A 127 -7.06 -10.01 -1.16
N ASN A 128 -7.37 -9.55 0.05
CA ASN A 128 -6.41 -9.54 1.16
C ASN A 128 -5.98 -10.97 1.55
N LEU A 129 -6.92 -11.92 1.57
CA LEU A 129 -6.63 -13.32 1.85
C LEU A 129 -5.70 -13.93 0.79
N ALA A 130 -5.90 -13.58 -0.48
CA ALA A 130 -5.02 -13.99 -1.57
C ALA A 130 -3.60 -13.43 -1.41
N ASP A 131 -3.47 -12.15 -1.02
CA ASP A 131 -2.18 -11.57 -0.69
C ASP A 131 -1.49 -12.36 0.43
N TYR A 132 -2.21 -12.68 1.51
CA TYR A 132 -1.62 -13.37 2.66
C TYR A 132 -1.23 -14.81 2.33
N TYR A 133 -2.00 -15.51 1.48
CA TYR A 133 -1.58 -16.80 0.94
C TYR A 133 -0.33 -16.68 0.06
N LEU A 134 -0.25 -15.65 -0.79
CA LEU A 134 0.97 -15.38 -1.56
C LEU A 134 2.16 -15.06 -0.64
N MET A 135 1.91 -14.37 0.48
CA MET A 135 2.94 -14.11 1.48
C MET A 135 3.47 -15.41 2.13
N GLN A 136 2.59 -16.41 2.32
CA GLN A 136 2.97 -17.75 2.78
C GLN A 136 3.60 -18.64 1.69
N GLY A 137 3.56 -18.21 0.42
CA GLY A 137 4.04 -18.99 -0.72
C GLY A 137 2.98 -19.89 -1.37
N GLU A 138 1.73 -19.82 -0.91
CA GLU A 138 0.57 -20.56 -1.41
C GLU A 138 -0.01 -19.88 -2.66
N ARG A 139 0.74 -20.00 -3.78
CA ARG A 139 0.45 -19.29 -5.04
C ARG A 139 -0.87 -19.73 -5.67
N TRP A 140 -1.27 -21.00 -5.50
CA TRP A 140 -2.48 -21.55 -6.10
C TRP A 140 -3.74 -21.01 -5.44
N GLU A 141 -3.73 -20.89 -4.13
CA GLU A 141 -4.77 -20.30 -3.30
C GLU A 141 -4.91 -18.82 -3.63
N ALA A 142 -3.80 -18.09 -3.74
CA ALA A 142 -3.78 -16.70 -4.13
C ALA A 142 -4.41 -16.47 -5.52
N THR A 143 -3.93 -17.17 -6.56
CA THR A 143 -4.46 -17.00 -7.92
C THR A 143 -5.93 -17.38 -8.03
N LEU A 144 -6.37 -18.42 -7.31
CA LEU A 144 -7.76 -18.84 -7.27
C LEU A 144 -8.65 -17.74 -6.70
N LEU A 145 -8.27 -17.16 -5.56
CA LEU A 145 -9.05 -16.09 -4.91
C LEU A 145 -9.08 -14.82 -5.75
N TYR A 146 -7.95 -14.38 -6.32
CA TYR A 146 -7.95 -13.24 -7.25
C TYR A 146 -8.87 -13.50 -8.45
N SER A 147 -8.81 -14.69 -9.05
CA SER A 147 -9.65 -15.06 -10.20
C SER A 147 -11.14 -15.12 -9.85
N GLN A 148 -11.49 -15.53 -8.63
CA GLN A 148 -12.88 -15.49 -8.16
C GLN A 148 -13.41 -14.05 -8.09
N VAL A 149 -12.59 -13.12 -7.58
CA VAL A 149 -12.98 -11.72 -7.47
C VAL A 149 -13.05 -11.06 -8.85
N ASP A 150 -12.04 -11.26 -9.71
CA ASP A 150 -12.06 -10.78 -11.09
C ASP A 150 -13.34 -11.24 -11.81
N LYS A 151 -13.65 -12.53 -11.75
CA LYS A 151 -14.85 -13.07 -12.39
C LYS A 151 -16.17 -12.48 -11.85
N ALA A 152 -16.24 -12.18 -10.57
CA ALA A 152 -17.44 -11.63 -9.93
C ALA A 152 -17.60 -10.11 -10.14
N PHE A 153 -16.49 -9.39 -10.35
CA PHE A 153 -16.43 -7.92 -10.41
C PHE A 153 -15.77 -7.41 -11.70
N LYS A 154 -15.99 -8.09 -12.84
CA LYS A 154 -15.20 -7.96 -14.09
C LYS A 154 -14.91 -6.53 -14.57
N GLU A 155 -15.90 -5.65 -14.48
CA GLU A 155 -15.85 -4.26 -14.96
C GLU A 155 -15.74 -3.25 -13.80
N ASP A 156 -15.78 -3.75 -12.56
CA ASP A 156 -15.69 -2.93 -11.36
C ASP A 156 -14.23 -2.79 -10.93
N ALA A 157 -13.94 -1.72 -10.19
CA ALA A 157 -12.60 -1.44 -9.68
C ALA A 157 -12.01 -2.61 -8.86
N LEU A 158 -12.84 -3.39 -8.16
CA LEU A 158 -12.40 -4.56 -7.39
C LEU A 158 -11.94 -5.71 -8.29
N GLY A 159 -12.59 -5.95 -9.43
CA GLY A 159 -12.16 -6.98 -10.37
C GLY A 159 -10.87 -6.56 -11.08
N HIS A 160 -10.75 -5.28 -11.44
CA HIS A 160 -9.51 -4.73 -11.99
C HIS A 160 -8.33 -4.86 -11.02
N GLU A 161 -8.53 -4.55 -9.74
CA GLU A 161 -7.54 -4.75 -8.69
C GLU A 161 -7.12 -6.22 -8.57
N ALA A 162 -8.09 -7.15 -8.51
CA ALA A 162 -7.80 -8.57 -8.42
C ALA A 162 -7.03 -9.09 -9.65
N ARG A 163 -7.41 -8.64 -10.85
CA ARG A 163 -6.72 -8.98 -12.10
C ARG A 163 -5.29 -8.44 -12.12
N PHE A 164 -5.08 -7.20 -11.67
CA PHE A 164 -3.75 -6.60 -11.53
C PHE A 164 -2.86 -7.40 -10.57
N ARG A 165 -3.37 -7.78 -9.39
CA ARG A 165 -2.62 -8.59 -8.43
C ARG A 165 -2.30 -9.99 -8.97
N ASN A 166 -3.22 -10.60 -9.71
CA ASN A 166 -2.98 -11.90 -10.34
C ASN A 166 -1.93 -11.81 -11.47
N ALA A 167 -1.92 -10.71 -12.23
CA ALA A 167 -0.88 -10.43 -13.20
C ALA A 167 0.48 -10.23 -12.52
N LYS A 168 0.52 -9.53 -11.38
CA LYS A 168 1.73 -9.36 -10.57
C LYS A 168 2.25 -10.69 -10.01
N LEU A 169 1.36 -11.60 -9.60
CA LEU A 169 1.75 -12.97 -9.22
C LEU A 169 2.47 -13.67 -10.38
N SER A 170 1.95 -13.54 -11.60
CA SER A 170 2.55 -14.13 -12.80
C SER A 170 3.96 -13.57 -13.06
N TYR A 171 4.13 -12.26 -12.89
CA TYR A 171 5.42 -11.58 -12.91
C TYR A 171 6.40 -12.16 -11.87
N TYR A 172 5.99 -12.33 -10.61
CA TYR A 172 6.85 -12.94 -9.58
C TYR A 172 7.25 -14.38 -9.91
N THR A 173 6.41 -15.12 -10.64
CA THR A 173 6.71 -16.49 -11.06
C THR A 173 7.57 -16.59 -12.32
N GLY A 174 7.94 -15.46 -12.93
CA GLY A 174 8.74 -15.43 -14.16
C GLY A 174 7.96 -15.62 -15.45
N ASP A 175 6.63 -15.70 -15.37
CA ASP A 175 5.77 -15.75 -16.56
C ASP A 175 5.54 -14.33 -17.09
N PHE A 176 6.64 -13.69 -17.51
CA PHE A 176 6.64 -12.29 -17.90
C PHE A 176 5.82 -12.03 -19.16
N GLN A 177 5.75 -13.00 -20.09
CA GLN A 177 4.92 -12.88 -21.28
C GLN A 177 3.43 -12.85 -20.92
N TRP A 178 3.01 -13.71 -20.00
CA TRP A 178 1.64 -13.69 -19.50
C TRP A 178 1.34 -12.44 -18.70
N ALA A 179 2.24 -12.04 -17.79
CA ALA A 179 2.11 -10.81 -17.02
C ALA A 179 1.96 -9.59 -17.95
N GLN A 180 2.80 -9.48 -18.98
CA GLN A 180 2.76 -8.40 -19.96
C GLN A 180 1.40 -8.35 -20.67
N ALA A 181 0.89 -9.49 -21.15
CA ALA A 181 -0.41 -9.55 -21.81
C ALA A 181 -1.55 -9.07 -20.88
N GLN A 182 -1.50 -9.40 -19.60
CA GLN A 182 -2.48 -8.92 -18.62
C GLN A 182 -2.34 -7.42 -18.36
N PHE A 183 -1.12 -6.89 -18.21
CA PHE A 183 -0.92 -5.46 -18.04
C PHE A 183 -1.35 -4.67 -19.27
N ASP A 184 -1.14 -5.17 -20.49
CA ASP A 184 -1.65 -4.56 -21.73
C ASP A 184 -3.18 -4.39 -21.74
N ILE A 185 -3.90 -5.41 -21.27
CA ILE A 185 -5.36 -5.34 -21.12
C ILE A 185 -5.73 -4.28 -20.06
N LEU A 186 -5.06 -4.30 -18.90
CA LEU A 186 -5.37 -3.42 -17.77
C LEU A 186 -5.13 -1.94 -18.10
N LYS A 187 -4.08 -1.62 -18.84
CA LYS A 187 -3.77 -0.25 -19.31
C LYS A 187 -4.87 0.33 -20.21
N ALA A 188 -5.54 -0.51 -20.99
CA ALA A 188 -6.56 -0.09 -21.95
C ALA A 188 -7.99 -0.02 -21.37
N SER A 189 -8.27 -0.73 -20.26
CA SER A 189 -9.66 -1.05 -19.85
C SER A 189 -10.03 -0.69 -18.41
N THR A 190 -9.14 -0.05 -17.64
CA THR A 190 -9.36 0.15 -16.19
C THR A 190 -9.34 1.62 -15.75
N SER A 191 -9.58 1.83 -14.44
CA SER A 191 -9.45 3.14 -13.82
C SER A 191 -8.04 3.71 -14.03
N LYS A 192 -7.91 5.04 -14.05
CA LYS A 192 -6.62 5.72 -14.23
C LYS A 192 -5.52 5.22 -13.27
N LEU A 193 -5.86 4.87 -12.02
CA LEU A 193 -4.88 4.37 -11.05
C LEU A 193 -4.32 3.01 -11.46
N ILE A 194 -5.18 2.00 -11.62
CA ILE A 194 -4.76 0.66 -12.09
C ILE A 194 -4.08 0.70 -13.46
N ALA A 195 -4.54 1.57 -14.35
CA ALA A 195 -3.91 1.75 -15.65
C ALA A 195 -2.48 2.30 -15.54
N ASN A 196 -2.23 3.24 -14.61
CA ASN A 196 -0.88 3.76 -14.35
C ASN A 196 0.02 2.68 -13.73
N ASP A 197 -0.46 1.93 -12.73
CA ASP A 197 0.32 0.87 -12.08
C ASP A 197 0.66 -0.26 -13.07
N ALA A 198 -0.29 -0.63 -13.93
CA ALA A 198 -0.07 -1.60 -15.00
C ALA A 198 0.89 -1.06 -16.08
N LEU A 199 0.89 0.25 -16.34
CA LEU A 199 1.84 0.89 -17.25
C LEU A 199 3.26 0.83 -16.71
N ASP A 200 3.46 1.15 -15.43
CA ASP A 200 4.77 1.09 -14.76
C ASP A 200 5.39 -0.32 -14.90
N LEU A 201 4.66 -1.35 -14.45
CA LEU A 201 5.14 -2.74 -14.54
C LEU A 201 5.35 -3.21 -15.98
N SER A 202 4.48 -2.80 -16.90
CA SER A 202 4.59 -3.21 -18.31
C SER A 202 5.78 -2.57 -19.03
N VAL A 203 6.08 -1.31 -18.73
CA VAL A 203 7.27 -0.62 -19.26
C VAL A 203 8.52 -1.22 -18.64
N PHE A 204 8.52 -1.45 -17.33
CA PHE A 204 9.62 -2.10 -16.61
C PHE A 204 9.95 -3.49 -17.19
N ILE A 205 8.95 -4.35 -17.38
CA ILE A 205 9.15 -5.68 -17.98
C ILE A 205 9.68 -5.56 -19.42
N MET A 206 9.13 -4.66 -20.22
CA MET A 206 9.54 -4.49 -21.63
C MET A 206 10.99 -4.02 -21.75
N ASP A 207 11.40 -3.06 -20.91
CA ASP A 207 12.76 -2.53 -20.88
C ASP A 207 13.78 -3.62 -20.50
N ASN A 208 13.43 -4.45 -19.51
CA ASN A 208 14.30 -5.48 -18.96
C ASN A 208 14.15 -6.88 -19.60
N LEU A 209 13.35 -6.99 -20.67
CA LEU A 209 13.27 -8.16 -21.55
C LEU A 209 13.80 -7.89 -22.97
N GLY A 210 14.34 -6.69 -23.23
CA GLY A 210 14.95 -6.34 -24.51
C GLY A 210 16.03 -7.33 -24.95
N LEU A 211 16.28 -7.38 -26.27
CA LEU A 211 17.07 -8.44 -26.95
C LEU A 211 18.48 -8.70 -26.40
N ASP A 212 19.05 -7.77 -25.62
CA ASP A 212 20.39 -7.86 -25.02
C ASP A 212 20.38 -8.09 -23.48
N THR A 213 19.21 -8.10 -22.84
CA THR A 213 19.03 -8.30 -21.38
C THR A 213 18.73 -9.76 -21.04
N THR A 214 19.21 -10.23 -19.89
CA THR A 214 18.96 -11.61 -19.47
C THR A 214 17.68 -11.70 -18.65
N ALA A 215 16.70 -12.51 -19.07
CA ALA A 215 15.51 -12.83 -18.28
C ALA A 215 15.84 -13.32 -16.85
N GLU A 216 17.06 -13.81 -16.63
CA GLU A 216 17.59 -14.16 -15.33
C GLU A 216 17.75 -12.95 -14.38
N ALA A 217 18.24 -11.82 -14.87
CA ALA A 217 18.37 -10.60 -14.07
C ALA A 217 17.01 -10.08 -13.62
N LEU A 218 16.04 -10.03 -14.55
CA LEU A 218 14.66 -9.68 -14.25
C LEU A 218 14.01 -10.67 -13.27
N GLN A 219 14.29 -11.96 -13.38
CA GLN A 219 13.80 -12.96 -12.42
C GLN A 219 14.37 -12.75 -11.01
N LEU A 220 15.68 -12.47 -10.88
CA LEU A 220 16.28 -12.18 -9.58
C LEU A 220 15.67 -10.93 -8.94
N TYR A 221 15.38 -9.90 -9.74
CA TYR A 221 14.69 -8.72 -9.26
C TYR A 221 13.25 -9.02 -8.83
N ALA A 222 12.49 -9.76 -9.64
CA ALA A 222 11.12 -10.19 -9.33
C ALA A 222 11.06 -11.06 -8.06
N ASP A 223 12.05 -11.95 -7.86
CA ASP A 223 12.22 -12.72 -6.62
C ASP A 223 12.42 -11.80 -5.40
N ALA A 224 13.27 -10.78 -5.53
CA ALA A 224 13.50 -9.81 -4.46
C ALA A 224 12.23 -9.02 -4.12
N GLU A 225 11.48 -8.55 -5.12
CA GLU A 225 10.20 -7.88 -4.91
C GLU A 225 9.18 -8.78 -4.21
N LEU A 226 9.12 -10.07 -4.56
CA LEU A 226 8.26 -11.03 -3.86
C LEU A 226 8.69 -11.19 -2.39
N LEU A 227 9.99 -11.23 -2.11
CA LEU A 227 10.48 -11.30 -0.73
C LEU A 227 10.14 -10.03 0.05
N VAL A 228 10.20 -8.85 -0.57
CA VAL A 228 9.73 -7.59 0.03
C VAL A 228 8.23 -7.64 0.30
N PHE A 229 7.44 -8.18 -0.64
CA PHE A 229 6.00 -8.39 -0.46
C PHE A 229 5.70 -9.36 0.71
N GLN A 230 6.57 -10.34 0.93
CA GLN A 230 6.53 -11.31 2.03
C GLN A 230 7.07 -10.77 3.37
N ASN A 231 7.46 -9.49 3.47
CA ASN A 231 8.17 -8.92 4.62
C ASN A 231 9.50 -9.62 4.96
N ARG A 232 10.09 -10.37 4.03
CA ARG A 232 11.38 -11.07 4.18
C ARG A 232 12.53 -10.20 3.69
N PHE A 233 12.75 -9.08 4.38
CA PHE A 233 13.66 -8.03 3.92
C PHE A 233 15.12 -8.46 3.82
N ASP A 234 15.62 -9.27 4.76
CA ASP A 234 17.02 -9.71 4.73
C ASP A 234 17.28 -10.68 3.56
N ASP A 235 16.30 -11.54 3.24
CA ASP A 235 16.36 -12.39 2.05
C ASP A 235 16.27 -11.57 0.76
N ALA A 236 15.47 -10.50 0.75
CA ALA A 236 15.37 -9.58 -0.38
C ALA A 236 16.73 -8.90 -0.65
N PHE A 237 17.42 -8.41 0.39
CA PHE A 237 18.77 -7.85 0.25
C PHE A 237 19.75 -8.88 -0.32
N ASN A 238 19.75 -10.12 0.18
CA ASN A 238 20.62 -11.18 -0.37
C ASN A 238 20.37 -11.44 -1.87
N LYS A 239 19.10 -11.34 -2.31
CA LYS A 239 18.75 -11.47 -3.73
C LYS A 239 19.21 -10.27 -4.56
N LEU A 240 19.11 -9.06 -4.03
CA LEU A 240 19.59 -7.84 -4.68
C LEU A 240 21.12 -7.82 -4.79
N ASP A 241 21.83 -8.24 -3.74
CA ASP A 241 23.29 -8.41 -3.77
C ASP A 241 23.70 -9.41 -4.87
N SER A 242 22.99 -10.55 -4.96
CA SER A 242 23.24 -11.55 -6.00
C SER A 242 23.00 -11.01 -7.41
N LEU A 243 21.99 -10.15 -7.60
CA LEU A 243 21.72 -9.47 -8.87
C LEU A 243 22.85 -8.50 -9.22
N GLN A 244 23.28 -7.66 -8.27
CA GLN A 244 24.36 -6.69 -8.45
C GLN A 244 25.72 -7.34 -8.73
N GLU A 245 26.03 -8.47 -8.09
CA GLU A 245 27.28 -9.21 -8.32
C GLU A 245 27.33 -9.87 -9.70
N ARG A 246 26.20 -10.45 -10.14
CA ARG A 246 26.12 -11.19 -11.42
C ARG A 246 25.93 -10.27 -12.62
N PHE A 247 25.29 -9.12 -12.42
CA PHE A 247 24.91 -8.18 -13.46
C PHE A 247 25.25 -6.72 -13.07
N PRO A 248 26.53 -6.38 -12.82
CA PRO A 248 26.92 -5.09 -12.23
C PRO A 248 26.63 -3.86 -13.11
N GLU A 249 26.58 -4.05 -14.42
CA GLU A 249 26.34 -3.00 -15.43
C GLU A 249 24.94 -3.09 -16.05
N HIS A 250 24.00 -3.81 -15.42
CA HIS A 250 22.63 -3.89 -15.91
C HIS A 250 21.89 -2.57 -15.68
N SER A 251 20.93 -2.26 -16.56
CA SER A 251 20.00 -1.14 -16.42
C SER A 251 19.21 -1.14 -15.11
N LEU A 252 19.06 -2.28 -14.43
CA LEU A 252 18.27 -2.43 -13.20
C LEU A 252 18.87 -1.71 -11.98
N LYS A 253 19.99 -1.02 -12.12
CA LYS A 253 20.72 -0.46 -10.96
C LYS A 253 19.94 0.62 -10.21
N ASP A 254 19.20 1.45 -10.92
CA ASP A 254 18.26 2.41 -10.31
C ASP A 254 17.08 1.69 -9.65
N ASP A 255 16.54 0.64 -10.28
CA ASP A 255 15.51 -0.24 -9.70
C ASP A 255 15.97 -0.91 -8.41
N LEU A 256 17.22 -1.39 -8.36
CA LEU A 256 17.88 -1.93 -7.16
C LEU A 256 17.86 -0.90 -6.03
N TYR A 257 18.39 0.30 -6.26
CA TYR A 257 18.37 1.38 -5.26
C TYR A 257 16.95 1.75 -4.84
N TYR A 258 16.00 1.74 -5.77
CA TYR A 258 14.62 2.08 -5.49
C TYR A 258 13.96 1.05 -4.57
N LEU A 259 14.17 -0.24 -4.85
CA LEU A 259 13.64 -1.33 -4.02
C LEU A 259 14.29 -1.35 -2.63
N GLU A 260 15.61 -1.17 -2.54
CA GLU A 260 16.31 -1.03 -1.26
C GLU A 260 15.76 0.15 -0.45
N ALA A 261 15.52 1.29 -1.10
CA ALA A 261 14.89 2.44 -0.45
C ALA A 261 13.49 2.09 0.08
N GLN A 262 12.68 1.34 -0.66
CA GLN A 262 11.38 0.86 -0.18
C GLN A 262 11.53 -0.04 1.06
N ILE A 263 12.53 -0.92 1.08
CA ILE A 263 12.82 -1.77 2.23
C ILE A 263 13.20 -0.91 3.44
N TYR A 264 14.09 0.06 3.28
CA TYR A 264 14.50 0.95 4.37
C TYR A 264 13.35 1.84 4.86
N LYS A 265 12.45 2.29 3.98
CA LYS A 265 11.21 2.98 4.38
C LYS A 265 10.33 2.09 5.26
N LYS A 266 10.14 0.82 4.88
CA LYS A 266 9.39 -0.16 5.70
C LYS A 266 10.08 -0.44 7.03
N LYS A 267 11.42 -0.47 7.06
CA LYS A 267 12.24 -0.58 8.28
C LYS A 267 12.33 0.74 9.08
N ARG A 268 11.74 1.83 8.58
CA ARG A 268 11.74 3.18 9.17
C ARG A 268 13.14 3.82 9.29
N ASP A 269 14.10 3.33 8.51
CA ASP A 269 15.41 3.96 8.35
C ASP A 269 15.35 4.97 7.20
N TYR A 270 14.66 6.08 7.47
CA TYR A 270 14.34 7.08 6.44
C TYR A 270 15.57 7.80 5.89
N GLU A 271 16.64 7.90 6.66
CA GLU A 271 17.91 8.50 6.22
C GLU A 271 18.58 7.63 5.15
N LYS A 272 18.66 6.31 5.35
CA LYS A 272 19.18 5.40 4.31
C LYS A 272 18.28 5.38 3.09
N ALA A 273 16.97 5.34 3.28
CA ALA A 273 16.04 5.42 2.16
C ALA A 273 16.24 6.70 1.34
N ALA A 274 16.34 7.86 2.01
CA ALA A 274 16.58 9.13 1.35
C ALA A 274 17.94 9.15 0.61
N SER A 275 18.98 8.59 1.21
CA SER A 275 20.29 8.47 0.58
C SER A 275 20.24 7.63 -0.69
N LEU A 276 19.51 6.51 -0.71
CA LEU A 276 19.39 5.64 -1.88
C LEU A 276 18.58 6.30 -2.99
N LEU A 277 17.45 6.93 -2.66
CA LEU A 277 16.65 7.68 -3.64
C LEU A 277 17.46 8.84 -4.22
N GLN A 278 18.29 9.53 -3.41
CA GLN A 278 19.17 10.59 -3.89
C GLN A 278 20.19 10.06 -4.92
N GLN A 279 20.70 8.84 -4.77
CA GLN A 279 21.60 8.25 -5.78
C GLN A 279 20.91 8.11 -7.14
N ILE A 280 19.62 7.75 -7.16
CA ILE A 280 18.83 7.69 -8.40
C ILE A 280 18.68 9.08 -8.99
N VAL A 281 18.27 10.06 -8.18
CA VAL A 281 18.05 11.44 -8.62
C VAL A 281 19.34 12.08 -9.18
N ASP A 282 20.50 11.75 -8.61
CA ASP A 282 21.76 12.36 -9.01
C ASP A 282 22.36 11.69 -10.24
N ASN A 283 22.28 10.35 -10.33
CA ASN A 283 23.04 9.56 -11.31
C ASN A 283 22.19 8.89 -12.40
N HIS A 284 20.86 8.81 -12.24
CA HIS A 284 19.96 8.03 -13.10
C HIS A 284 18.78 8.88 -13.62
N LYS A 285 19.05 10.12 -14.02
CA LYS A 285 18.02 11.12 -14.37
C LYS A 285 17.17 10.78 -15.59
N GLU A 286 17.70 9.96 -16.49
CA GLU A 286 17.04 9.55 -17.73
C GLU A 286 16.33 8.19 -17.60
N GLU A 287 16.53 7.49 -16.49
CA GLU A 287 15.96 6.16 -16.24
C GLU A 287 14.50 6.23 -15.81
N ILE A 288 13.79 5.10 -15.96
CA ILE A 288 12.35 4.98 -15.68
C ILE A 288 12.03 5.33 -14.22
N ARG A 289 12.92 5.07 -13.25
CA ARG A 289 12.67 5.36 -11.82
C ARG A 289 12.93 6.80 -11.39
N ALA A 290 13.45 7.67 -12.25
CA ALA A 290 13.87 9.00 -11.85
C ALA A 290 12.74 9.84 -11.23
N ASP A 291 11.56 9.84 -11.84
CA ASP A 291 10.40 10.59 -11.38
C ASP A 291 9.74 9.98 -10.13
N ASN A 292 9.66 8.63 -10.07
CA ASN A 292 9.29 7.90 -8.85
C ASN A 292 10.21 8.28 -7.68
N ALA A 293 11.52 8.23 -7.88
CA ALA A 293 12.50 8.52 -6.84
C ALA A 293 12.43 9.98 -6.36
N LEU A 294 12.27 10.94 -7.28
CA LEU A 294 12.05 12.35 -6.95
C LEU A 294 10.79 12.55 -6.10
N PHE A 295 9.66 11.99 -6.53
CA PHE A 295 8.39 12.16 -5.83
C PHE A 295 8.45 11.58 -4.41
N GLU A 296 9.04 10.40 -4.28
CA GLU A 296 9.18 9.74 -2.99
C GLU A 296 10.17 10.41 -2.06
N LEU A 297 11.33 10.84 -2.58
CA LEU A 297 12.33 11.56 -1.80
C LEU A 297 11.77 12.88 -1.27
N ALA A 298 11.03 13.61 -2.10
CA ALA A 298 10.32 14.81 -1.68
C ALA A 298 9.32 14.52 -0.56
N GLY A 299 8.56 13.41 -0.67
CA GLY A 299 7.63 12.96 0.35
C GLY A 299 8.31 12.57 1.67
N LEU A 300 9.49 11.94 1.63
CA LEU A 300 10.27 11.63 2.83
C LEU A 300 10.74 12.90 3.54
N TYR A 301 11.24 13.87 2.79
CA TYR A 301 11.65 15.15 3.34
C TYR A 301 10.47 15.95 3.91
N GLU A 302 9.31 15.93 3.25
CA GLU A 302 8.09 16.59 3.74
C GLU A 302 7.60 15.97 5.06
N ASN A 303 7.51 14.64 5.12
CA ASN A 303 6.73 13.96 6.14
C ASN A 303 7.57 13.39 7.29
N GLN A 304 8.73 12.78 7.01
CA GLN A 304 9.54 12.08 8.02
C GLN A 304 10.74 12.90 8.48
N LEU A 305 11.54 13.41 7.52
CA LEU A 305 12.77 14.14 7.83
C LEU A 305 12.53 15.62 8.16
N LYS A 306 11.30 16.11 7.91
CA LYS A 306 10.84 17.49 8.21
C LYS A 306 11.70 18.60 7.58
N ASP A 307 12.36 18.32 6.45
CA ASP A 307 13.10 19.31 5.66
C ASP A 307 12.23 19.82 4.52
N LEU A 308 11.36 20.78 4.83
CA LEU A 308 10.37 21.29 3.88
C LEU A 308 11.00 22.04 2.70
N GLU A 309 12.20 22.60 2.86
CA GLU A 309 12.88 23.32 1.78
C GLU A 309 13.43 22.34 0.74
N LYS A 310 14.05 21.23 1.17
CA LYS A 310 14.42 20.16 0.24
C LYS A 310 13.21 19.54 -0.44
N ALA A 311 12.13 19.29 0.31
CA ALA A 311 10.89 18.74 -0.25
C ALA A 311 10.33 19.64 -1.36
N LYS A 312 10.28 20.96 -1.14
CA LYS A 312 9.86 21.94 -2.16
C LYS A 312 10.73 21.85 -3.42
N ALA A 313 12.05 21.88 -3.26
CA ALA A 313 12.98 21.86 -4.39
C ALA A 313 12.80 20.60 -5.25
N LEU A 314 12.65 19.43 -4.62
CA LEU A 314 12.45 18.16 -5.32
C LEU A 314 11.09 18.10 -6.03
N TYR A 315 10.01 18.57 -5.39
CA TYR A 315 8.72 18.67 -6.06
C TYR A 315 8.77 19.63 -7.26
N GLU A 316 9.50 20.74 -7.13
CA GLU A 316 9.72 21.70 -8.22
C GLU A 316 10.44 21.07 -9.41
N THR A 317 11.58 20.42 -9.16
CA THR A 317 12.31 19.65 -10.18
C THR A 317 11.39 18.65 -10.89
N LEU A 318 10.59 17.89 -10.13
CA LEU A 318 9.70 16.88 -10.69
C LEU A 318 8.65 17.48 -11.66
N PHE A 319 7.95 18.57 -11.30
CA PHE A 319 6.91 19.10 -12.20
C PHE A 319 7.43 20.00 -13.32
N ILE A 320 8.70 20.44 -13.26
CA ILE A 320 9.36 21.23 -14.32
C ILE A 320 10.05 20.28 -15.31
N ASP A 321 10.96 19.46 -14.81
CA ASP A 321 11.87 18.65 -15.64
C ASP A 321 11.19 17.35 -16.10
N TYR A 322 10.29 16.79 -15.28
CA TYR A 322 9.54 15.56 -15.56
C TYR A 322 8.05 15.84 -15.76
N SER A 323 7.72 16.87 -16.55
CA SER A 323 6.34 17.32 -16.77
C SER A 323 5.40 16.26 -17.37
N GLY A 324 5.95 15.23 -18.02
CA GLY A 324 5.21 14.06 -18.54
C GLY A 324 4.93 12.97 -17.50
N SER A 325 5.53 13.06 -16.31
CA SER A 325 5.33 12.11 -15.22
C SER A 325 3.89 12.10 -14.74
N THR A 326 3.41 10.92 -14.32
CA THR A 326 2.11 10.80 -13.67
C THR A 326 2.05 11.56 -12.33
N PHE A 327 3.20 11.84 -11.72
CA PHE A 327 3.33 12.56 -10.45
C PHE A 327 3.37 14.09 -10.59
N ALA A 328 3.63 14.63 -11.78
CA ALA A 328 3.88 16.06 -11.97
C ALA A 328 2.74 16.98 -11.47
N VAL A 329 1.49 16.54 -11.62
CA VAL A 329 0.31 17.30 -11.15
C VAL A 329 0.26 17.35 -9.62
N GLU A 330 0.46 16.21 -8.96
CA GLU A 330 0.44 16.14 -7.50
C GLU A 330 1.65 16.83 -6.89
N ALA A 331 2.84 16.69 -7.49
CA ALA A 331 4.05 17.41 -7.10
C ALA A 331 3.84 18.92 -7.11
N ARG A 332 3.22 19.46 -8.17
CA ARG A 332 2.87 20.89 -8.24
C ARG A 332 1.90 21.32 -7.14
N LYS A 333 0.91 20.48 -6.82
CA LYS A 333 -0.03 20.74 -5.75
C LYS A 333 0.68 20.77 -4.39
N ARG A 334 1.52 19.79 -4.10
CA ARG A 334 2.34 19.71 -2.87
C ARG A 334 3.27 20.91 -2.73
N TYR A 335 3.98 21.28 -3.79
CA TYR A 335 4.81 22.48 -3.81
C TYR A 335 4.03 23.74 -3.43
N ARG A 336 2.84 23.95 -4.00
CA ARG A 336 1.98 25.11 -3.67
C ARG A 336 1.54 25.12 -2.21
N ILE A 337 1.17 23.96 -1.67
CA ILE A 337 0.82 23.82 -0.24
C ILE A 337 2.02 24.22 0.63
N LEU A 338 3.21 23.69 0.33
CA LEU A 338 4.42 23.99 1.09
C LEU A 338 4.85 25.46 0.97
N ARG A 339 4.57 26.12 -0.16
CA ARG A 339 4.81 27.56 -0.36
C ARG A 339 3.85 28.45 0.43
N GLY A 340 2.71 27.92 0.88
CA GLY A 340 1.67 28.67 1.59
C GLY A 340 0.59 29.27 0.67
N ASP A 341 0.46 28.78 -0.57
CA ASP A 341 -0.62 29.19 -1.46
C ASP A 341 -1.96 28.59 -0.98
N THR A 342 -3.04 29.37 -1.01
CA THR A 342 -4.40 28.82 -0.88
C THR A 342 -4.75 28.01 -2.12
N VAL A 343 -4.65 26.69 -2.03
CA VAL A 343 -5.05 25.76 -3.08
C VAL A 343 -6.58 25.72 -3.14
N GLN A 344 -7.17 26.25 -4.22
CA GLN A 344 -8.60 26.10 -4.54
C GLN A 344 -8.89 24.75 -5.20
#